data_AF-A0A938R683-F1
#
_entry.id   AF-A0A938R683-F1
#
_cell.length_a   1.000
_cell.length_b   1.000
_cell.length_c   1.000
_cell.angle_alpha   90.00
_cell.angle_beta   90.00
_cell.angle_gamma   90.00
#
_symmetry.space_group_name_H-M   'P 1'
#
loop_
_entity.id
_entity.type
_entity.pdbx_description
1 polymer ?
#
loop_
_entity_poly.entity_id
_entity_poly.type
_entity_poly.pdbx_seq_one_letter_code
_entity_poly.pdbx_strand_id
1 'polypeptide(L)' 'MHENDIAREIVDAAYKVHTALGPGLLESVYEAALAHELQKRGLPVNRQVPFPVIYDSSSTVECRFWPFLRVK' A
#
# COMPACT_ATOMS: atom_id res chain seq x y z
N MET A 1 17.59 2.18 8.92
CA MET A 1 16.39 2.74 9.59
C MET A 1 15.82 1.64 10.46
N HIS A 2 15.53 1.91 11.73
CA HIS A 2 14.95 0.88 12.60
C HIS A 2 13.46 0.73 12.29
N GLU A 3 12.90 -0.46 12.56
CA GLU A 3 11.51 -0.80 12.24
C GLU A 3 10.52 0.24 12.81
N ASN A 4 10.80 0.75 14.00
CA ASN A 4 10.00 1.78 14.66
C ASN A 4 9.99 3.12 13.91
N ASP A 5 11.12 3.49 13.29
CA ASP A 5 11.20 4.73 12.49
C ASP A 5 10.34 4.59 11.24
N ILE A 6 10.41 3.43 10.56
CA ILE A 6 9.60 3.14 9.38
C ILE A 6 8.11 3.16 9.74
N ALA A 7 7.75 2.49 10.84
CA ALA A 7 6.38 2.44 11.32
C ALA A 7 5.83 3.84 11.61
N ARG A 8 6.63 4.71 12.24
CA ARG A 8 6.26 6.10 12.50
C ARG A 8 6.01 6.87 11.20
N GLU A 9 6.90 6.78 10.23
CA GLU A 9 6.73 7.45 8.93
C GLU A 9 5.47 6.96 8.19
N ILE A 10 5.16 5.66 8.29
CA ILE A 10 3.95 5.07 7.69
C ILE A 10 2.69 5.61 8.37
N VAL A 11 2.65 5.62 9.70
CA VAL A 11 1.49 6.11 10.47
C VAL A 11 1.26 7.59 10.19
N ASP A 12 2.32 8.40 10.18
CA ASP A 12 2.22 9.83 9.89
C ASP A 12 1.73 10.09 8.46
N ALA A 13 2.16 9.29 7.49
CA ALA A 13 1.69 9.39 6.10
C ALA A 13 0.20 9.00 5.99
N ALA A 14 -0.21 7.90 6.64
CA ALA A 14 -1.59 7.45 6.65
C ALA A 14 -2.53 8.47 7.31
N TYR A 15 -2.11 9.04 8.45
CA TYR A 15 -2.87 10.07 9.15
C TYR A 15 -3.05 11.32 8.27
N LYS A 16 -1.99 11.76 7.60
CA LYS A 16 -2.05 12.90 6.67
C LYS A 16 -3.00 12.64 5.49
N VAL A 17 -2.96 11.45 4.89
CA VAL A 17 -3.87 11.08 3.80
C VAL A 17 -5.32 11.06 4.29
N HIS A 18 -5.58 10.45 5.45
CA HIS A 18 -6.93 10.35 6.02
C HIS A 18 -7.51 11.73 6.35
N THR A 19 -6.71 12.61 6.94
CA THR A 19 -7.13 13.98 7.27
C THR A 19 -7.31 14.87 6.04
N ALA A 20 -6.52 14.68 4.99
CA ALA A 20 -6.63 15.46 3.76
C ALA A 20 -7.82 15.02 2.88
N LEU A 21 -8.05 13.71 2.74
CA LEU A 21 -9.09 13.17 1.87
C LEU A 21 -10.46 13.05 2.55
N GLY A 22 -10.49 12.92 3.89
CA GLY A 22 -11.69 12.56 4.63
C GLY A 22 -12.15 11.12 4.35
N PRO A 23 -13.24 10.65 4.97
CA PRO A 23 -13.82 9.33 4.72
C PRO A 23 -14.69 9.29 3.46
N GLY A 24 -14.89 8.10 2.88
CA GLY A 24 -15.90 7.86 1.84
C GLY A 24 -15.39 7.71 0.41
N LEU A 25 -14.07 7.69 0.20
CA LEU A 25 -13.47 7.41 -1.10
C LEU A 25 -13.19 5.92 -1.30
N LEU A 26 -12.94 5.55 -2.55
CA LEU A 26 -12.52 4.19 -2.90
C LEU A 26 -11.12 3.91 -2.35
N GLU A 27 -10.89 2.65 -2.00
CA GLU A 27 -9.60 2.14 -1.53
C GLU A 27 -8.45 2.46 -2.50
N SER A 28 -8.68 2.39 -3.80
CA SER A 28 -7.70 2.73 -4.84
C SER A 28 -7.19 4.18 -4.76
N VAL A 29 -8.00 5.09 -4.23
CA VAL A 29 -7.62 6.50 -4.03
C VAL A 29 -6.73 6.64 -2.81
N TYR A 30 -7.08 6.00 -1.68
CA TYR A 30 -6.24 5.98 -0.48
C TYR A 30 -4.89 5.30 -0.75
N GLU A 31 -4.88 4.19 -1.48
CA GLU A 31 -3.67 3.52 -1.95
C GLU A 31 -2.75 4.51 -2.68
N ALA A 32 -3.29 5.20 -3.68
CA ALA A 32 -2.51 6.08 -4.54
C ALA A 32 -1.93 7.26 -3.75
N ALA A 33 -2.74 7.85 -2.86
CA ALA A 33 -2.31 8.95 -2.02
C ALA A 33 -1.24 8.52 -0.99
N LEU A 34 -1.41 7.37 -0.35
CA LEU A 34 -0.44 6.85 0.62
C LEU A 34 0.88 6.50 -0.04
N ALA A 35 0.83 5.86 -1.21
CA ALA A 35 2.04 5.56 -1.98
C ALA A 35 2.78 6.83 -2.42
N HIS A 36 2.06 7.89 -2.78
CA HIS A 36 2.66 9.17 -3.12
C HIS A 36 3.36 9.80 -1.90
N GLU A 37 2.71 9.81 -0.73
CA GLU A 37 3.28 10.38 0.49
C GLU A 37 4.52 9.60 0.98
N LEU A 38 4.49 8.27 0.91
CA LEU A 38 5.63 7.45 1.32
C LEU A 38 6.81 7.58 0.35
N GLN A 39 6.55 7.64 -0.96
CA GLN A 39 7.60 7.92 -1.95
C GLN A 39 8.22 9.30 -1.74
N LYS A 40 7.41 10.31 -1.40
CA LYS A 40 7.88 11.66 -1.09
C LYS A 40 8.79 11.69 0.14
N ARG A 41 8.59 10.78 1.09
CA ARG A 41 9.45 10.58 2.27
C ARG A 41 10.71 9.74 1.97
N GLY A 42 10.92 9.33 0.72
CA GLY A 42 12.07 8.53 0.29
C GLY A 42 11.93 7.03 0.59
N LEU A 43 10.75 6.55 0.96
CA LEU A 43 10.51 5.13 1.21
C LEU A 43 10.28 4.38 -0.11
N PRO A 44 10.96 3.25 -0.33
CA PRO A 44 10.74 2.44 -1.52
C PRO A 44 9.43 1.65 -1.38
N VAL A 45 8.42 2.05 -2.14
CA VAL A 45 7.07 1.48 -2.09
C VAL A 45 6.72 0.75 -3.37
N ASN A 46 6.16 -0.46 -3.24
CA ASN A 46 5.52 -1.16 -4.36
C ASN A 46 4.02 -1.30 -4.11
N ARG A 47 3.25 -1.10 -5.17
CA ARG A 47 1.79 -1.18 -5.20
C ARG A 47 1.35 -2.42 -5.99
N GLN A 48 0.23 -3.02 -5.59
CA GLN A 48 -0.43 -4.11 -6.34
C GLN A 48 0.53 -5.21 -6.80
N VAL A 49 1.40 -5.68 -5.90
CA VAL A 49 2.39 -6.71 -6.23
C VAL A 49 1.63 -7.98 -6.66
N PRO A 50 1.80 -8.46 -7.90
CA PRO A 50 1.10 -9.65 -8.37
C PRO A 50 1.59 -10.87 -7.59
N PHE A 51 0.66 -11.76 -7.27
CA PHE A 51 0.97 -13.04 -6.66
C PHE A 51 0.10 -14.14 -7.31
N PRO A 52 0.65 -15.34 -7.48
CA PRO A 52 -0.08 -16.44 -8.07
C PRO A 52 -1.12 -16.95 -7.08
N VAL A 53 -2.37 -17.04 -7.54
CA VAL A 53 -3.47 -17.70 -6.81
C VAL A 53 -3.87 -18.94 -7.58
N ILE A 54 -3.88 -20.07 -6.90
CA ILE A 54 -4.43 -21.31 -7.44
C ILE A 54 -5.95 -21.17 -7.40
N TYR A 55 -6.58 -20.98 -8.55
CA TYR A 55 -8.02 -20.79 -8.66
C TYR A 55 -8.76 -22.12 -8.86
N ASP A 56 -8.17 -23.01 -9.67
CA ASP A 56 -8.64 -24.36 -9.89
C ASP A 56 -7.44 -25.32 -9.89
N SER A 57 -7.70 -26.62 -9.75
CA SER A 57 -6.71 -27.71 -9.80
C SER A 57 -5.76 -27.63 -10.99
N SER A 58 -6.19 -26.98 -12.08
CA SER A 58 -5.42 -26.86 -13.33
C SER A 58 -5.04 -25.42 -13.71
N SER A 59 -5.51 -24.39 -13.00
CA SER A 59 -5.30 -23.00 -13.40
C SER A 59 -4.83 -22.10 -12.26
N THR A 60 -3.66 -21.51 -12.47
CA THR A 60 -3.12 -20.42 -11.65
C THR A 60 -3.50 -19.09 -12.29
N VAL A 61 -4.13 -18.21 -11.53
CA VAL A 61 -4.48 -16.84 -11.95
C VAL A 61 -3.53 -15.88 -11.26
N GLU A 62 -2.98 -14.92 -12.01
CA GLU A 62 -2.23 -13.82 -11.42
C GLU A 62 -3.20 -12.79 -10.84
N CYS A 63 -3.33 -12.80 -9.52
CA CYS A 63 -4.12 -11.83 -8.81
C CYS A 63 -3.23 -10.68 -8.33
N ARG A 64 -3.74 -9.46 -8.48
CA ARG A 64 -3.21 -8.28 -7.79
C ARG A 64 -4.11 -8.03 -6.60
N PHE A 65 -3.87 -8.76 -5.51
CA PHE A 65 -4.64 -8.63 -4.28
C PHE A 65 -4.03 -7.55 -3.42
N TRP A 66 -4.90 -6.78 -2.80
CA TRP A 66 -4.54 -5.80 -1.81
C TRP A 66 -4.34 -6.50 -0.47
N PRO A 67 -3.13 -6.42 0.13
CA PRO A 67 -3.21 -6.13 1.55
C PRO A 67 -2.25 -5.05 2.04
N PHE A 68 -1.09 -4.82 1.45
CA PHE A 68 -0.14 -3.84 1.99
C PHE A 68 0.76 -3.26 0.90
N LEU A 69 0.94 -1.93 0.93
CA LEU A 69 2.11 -1.30 0.34
C LEU A 69 3.34 -2.01 0.90
N ARG A 70 4.08 -2.68 0.03
CA ARG A 70 5.33 -3.32 0.44
C ARG A 70 6.42 -2.26 0.44
N VAL A 71 6.77 -1.79 1.64
CA VAL A 71 7.98 -1.00 1.88
C VAL A 71 9.17 -1.96 1.82
N LYS A 72 10.12 -1.69 0.92
CA LYS A 72 11.35 -2.48 0.76
C LYS A 72 12.38 -2.17 1.83
#